data_AF-A0A9X8QXT9-F1
#
_entry.id   AF-A0A9X8QXT9-F1
#
_cell.length_a   1.000
_cell.length_b   1.000
_cell.length_c   1.000
_cell.angle_alpha   90.00
_cell.angle_beta   90.00
_cell.angle_gamma   90.00
#
_symmetry.space_group_name_H-M   'P 1'
#
loop_
_entity.id
_entity.type
_entity.pdbx_description
1 polymer ?
#
loop_
_entity_poly.entity_id
_entity_poly.type
_entity_poly.pdbx_seq_one_letter_code
_entity_poly.pdbx_strand_id
1 'polypeptide(L)'
;MLSVPHSIEVNDISLFVGKSLSGSDFVQIVKDQLDQLHADAAGSGQVMSLVLHPFVINQPFRHTYLDQALEHIAQHPGVWLTTSDEIAEHYARTTAGQPA
;
A
#
# COMPACT_ATOMS: atom_id res chain seq x y z
N MET A 1 -5.10 7.20 -21.49
CA MET A 1 -3.95 6.92 -20.58
C MET A 1 -4.50 6.91 -19.17
N LEU A 2 -4.29 5.83 -18.42
CA LEU A 2 -4.72 5.72 -17.01
C LEU A 2 -3.52 5.96 -16.10
N SER A 3 -3.76 6.55 -14.94
CA SER A 3 -2.76 6.75 -13.89
C SER A 3 -3.20 6.00 -12.64
N VAL A 4 -2.31 5.22 -12.04
CA VAL A 4 -2.56 4.51 -10.77
C VAL A 4 -1.74 5.22 -9.69
N PRO A 5 -2.35 5.60 -8.55
CA PRO A 5 -1.66 6.32 -7.49
C PRO A 5 -0.44 5.56 -6.95
N HIS A 6 0.63 6.31 -6.66
CA HIS A 6 1.86 5.83 -6.05
C HIS A 6 2.22 6.70 -4.84
N SER A 7 2.74 6.08 -3.78
CA SER A 7 3.05 6.77 -2.53
C SER A 7 4.54 7.09 -2.39
N ILE A 8 4.85 8.35 -2.11
CA ILE A 8 6.18 8.76 -1.64
C ILE A 8 6.29 8.68 -0.11
N GLU A 9 5.17 8.74 0.61
CA GLU A 9 5.15 8.77 2.07
C GLU A 9 5.29 7.35 2.65
N VAL A 10 4.45 6.40 2.22
CA VAL A 10 4.57 4.97 2.58
C VAL A 10 5.46 4.27 1.58
N ASN A 11 6.75 4.54 1.77
CA ASN A 11 7.86 4.10 0.96
C ASN A 11 9.05 3.84 1.90
N ASP A 12 9.66 2.66 1.81
CA ASP A 12 10.72 2.25 2.71
C ASP A 12 11.96 3.16 2.66
N ILE A 13 12.31 3.74 1.51
CA ILE A 13 13.39 4.75 1.42
C ILE A 13 13.00 6.00 2.20
N SER A 14 11.81 6.53 1.96
CA SER A 14 11.35 7.75 2.65
C SER A 14 11.31 7.56 4.16
N LEU A 15 10.78 6.43 4.62
CA LEU A 15 10.61 6.14 6.04
C LEU A 15 11.95 5.80 6.73
N PHE A 16 12.74 4.88 6.19
CA PHE A 16 13.97 4.42 6.84
C PHE A 16 15.19 5.28 6.56
N VAL A 17 15.34 5.80 5.34
CA VAL A 17 16.53 6.57 4.93
C VAL A 17 16.27 8.06 5.09
N GLY A 18 15.12 8.54 4.61
CA GLY A 18 14.75 9.95 4.68
C GLY A 18 14.44 10.43 6.10
N LYS A 19 13.55 9.70 6.80
CA LYS A 19 13.05 10.08 8.12
C LYS A 19 13.71 9.32 9.27
N SER A 20 14.58 8.34 8.99
CA SER A 20 15.28 7.52 9.99
C SER A 20 14.34 6.85 11.01
N LEU A 21 13.16 6.43 10.57
CA LEU A 21 12.16 5.80 11.44
C LEU A 21 12.57 4.37 11.83
N SER A 22 12.03 3.89 12.94
CA SER A 22 12.24 2.52 13.39
C SER A 22 11.39 1.52 12.61
N GLY A 23 11.72 0.23 12.72
CA GLY A 23 10.91 -0.84 12.12
C GLY A 23 9.49 -0.91 12.70
N SER A 24 9.34 -0.65 14.00
CA SER A 24 8.02 -0.57 14.64
C SER A 24 7.19 0.60 14.12
N ASP A 25 7.80 1.75 13.86
CA ASP A 25 7.11 2.90 13.27
C ASP A 25 6.61 2.56 11.86
N PHE A 26 7.44 1.89 11.05
CA PHE A 26 7.04 1.41 9.72
C PHE A 26 5.79 0.53 9.79
N VAL A 27 5.75 -0.46 10.70
CA VAL A 27 4.58 -1.33 10.86
C VAL A 27 3.36 -0.52 11.26
N GLN A 28 3.48 0.36 12.25
CA GLN A 28 2.35 1.15 12.73
C GLN A 28 1.79 2.07 11.64
N ILE A 29 2.66 2.75 10.89
CA ILE A 29 2.26 3.63 9.77
C ILE A 29 1.52 2.85 8.70
N VAL A 30 1.99 1.65 8.33
CA VAL A 30 1.31 0.81 7.33
C VAL A 30 -0.07 0.39 7.82
N LYS A 31 -0.21 0.00 9.10
CA LYS A 31 -1.49 -0.36 9.71
C LYS A 31 -2.45 0.81 9.74
N ASP A 32 -2.02 1.95 10.28
CA ASP A 32 -2.84 3.15 10.40
C ASP A 32 -3.34 3.61 9.02
N GLN A 33 -2.48 3.58 8.00
CA GLN A 33 -2.89 3.95 6.65
C GLN A 33 -3.91 2.95 6.07
N LEU A 34 -3.69 1.65 6.22
CA LEU A 34 -4.64 0.65 5.73
C LEU A 34 -6.00 0.80 6.41
N ASP A 35 -6.00 0.86 7.73
CA ASP A 35 -7.22 0.88 8.54
C ASP A 35 -8.05 2.14 8.24
N GLN A 36 -7.38 3.31 8.07
CA GLN A 36 -8.05 4.55 7.69
C GLN A 36 -8.62 4.49 6.26
N LEU A 37 -7.83 4.05 5.27
CA LEU A 37 -8.31 3.91 3.89
C LEU A 37 -9.46 2.91 3.78
N HIS A 38 -9.43 1.84 4.59
CA HIS A 38 -10.49 0.86 4.64
C HIS A 38 -11.79 1.45 5.21
N ALA A 39 -11.70 2.24 6.28
CA ALA A 39 -12.85 2.96 6.83
C ALA A 39 -13.46 3.95 5.82
N ASP A 40 -12.61 4.64 5.05
CA ASP A 40 -13.01 5.63 4.05
C ASP A 40 -13.53 5.00 2.74
N ALA A 41 -13.30 3.70 2.53
CA ALA A 41 -13.73 3.00 1.32
C ALA A 41 -15.25 2.78 1.21
N ALA A 42 -16.04 3.31 2.15
CA ALA A 42 -17.50 3.24 2.14
C ALA A 42 -18.09 3.92 0.89
N GLY A 43 -18.46 3.12 -0.12
CA GLY A 43 -19.10 3.56 -1.36
C GLY A 43 -18.17 3.68 -2.57
N SER A 44 -16.85 3.67 -2.37
CA SER A 44 -15.86 3.61 -3.45
C SER A 44 -14.55 3.05 -2.90
N GLY A 45 -14.02 2.00 -3.53
CA GLY A 45 -12.76 1.39 -3.11
C GLY A 45 -11.62 2.41 -3.09
N GLN A 46 -10.71 2.27 -2.12
CA GLN A 46 -9.47 3.04 -2.01
C GLN A 46 -8.28 2.21 -2.49
N VAL A 47 -7.22 2.88 -2.96
CA VAL A 47 -5.98 2.23 -3.39
C VAL A 47 -4.85 2.63 -2.46
N MET A 48 -4.18 1.63 -1.89
CA MET A 48 -2.95 1.80 -1.11
C MET A 48 -1.78 1.21 -1.89
N SER A 49 -0.68 1.97 -2.00
CA SER A 49 0.60 1.43 -2.48
C SER A 49 1.58 1.31 -1.32
N LEU A 50 2.24 0.15 -1.22
CA LEU A 50 3.35 -0.10 -0.32
C LEU A 50 4.62 -0.22 -1.15
N VAL A 51 5.47 0.81 -1.11
CA VAL A 51 6.65 0.90 -1.98
C VAL A 51 7.88 0.37 -1.27
N LEU A 52 8.51 -0.65 -1.86
CA LEU A 52 9.60 -1.40 -1.25
C LEU A 52 10.80 -1.53 -2.19
N HIS A 53 12.00 -1.45 -1.62
CA HIS A 53 13.26 -1.59 -2.32
C HIS A 53 14.10 -2.70 -1.66
N PRO A 54 14.49 -3.76 -2.38
CA PRO A 54 15.21 -4.88 -1.78
C PRO A 54 16.48 -4.50 -1.02
N PHE A 55 17.22 -3.48 -1.48
CA PHE A 55 18.45 -3.04 -0.79
C PHE A 55 18.18 -2.30 0.53
N VAL A 56 16.95 -1.83 0.77
CA VAL A 56 16.52 -1.17 2.01
C VAL A 56 15.77 -2.13 2.92
N ILE A 57 14.67 -2.74 2.45
CA ILE A 57 13.77 -3.52 3.31
C ILE A 57 14.30 -4.92 3.64
N ASN A 58 15.09 -5.56 2.76
CA ASN A 58 15.63 -6.91 3.01
C ASN A 58 16.89 -6.92 3.89
N GLN A 59 17.23 -5.81 4.54
CA GLN A 59 18.22 -5.85 5.60
C GLN A 59 17.71 -6.77 6.72
N PRO A 60 18.51 -7.70 7.27
CA PRO A 60 18.02 -8.71 8.21
C PRO A 60 17.26 -8.15 9.42
N PHE A 61 17.67 -6.98 9.92
CA PHE A 61 17.02 -6.31 11.06
C PHE A 61 15.68 -5.63 10.70
N ARG A 62 15.35 -5.50 9.40
CA ARG A 62 14.08 -4.93 8.91
C ARG A 62 13.07 -6.00 8.49
N HIS A 63 13.52 -7.20 8.15
CA HIS A 63 12.67 -8.27 7.59
C HIS A 63 11.45 -8.59 8.46
N THR A 64 11.64 -8.74 9.77
CA THR A 64 10.52 -9.08 10.69
C THR A 64 9.40 -8.04 10.66
N TYR A 65 9.71 -6.77 10.39
CA TYR A 65 8.73 -5.70 10.32
C TYR A 65 7.98 -5.71 8.98
N LEU A 66 8.66 -6.11 7.89
CA LEU A 66 7.99 -6.36 6.63
C LEU A 66 6.98 -7.51 6.76
N ASP A 67 7.38 -8.63 7.39
CA ASP A 67 6.49 -9.77 7.61
C ASP A 67 5.24 -9.34 8.40
N GLN A 68 5.42 -8.59 9.50
CA GLN A 68 4.30 -8.10 10.31
C GLN A 68 3.36 -7.16 9.53
N ALA A 69 3.90 -6.28 8.69
CA ALA A 69 3.10 -5.37 7.88
C ALA A 69 2.31 -6.13 6.80
N LEU A 70 2.95 -7.07 6.10
CA LEU A 70 2.30 -7.89 5.08
C LEU A 70 1.24 -8.82 5.67
N GLU A 71 1.52 -9.43 6.84
CA GLU A 71 0.55 -10.26 7.56
C GLU A 71 -0.72 -9.45 7.89
N HIS A 72 -0.57 -8.24 8.44
CA HIS A 72 -1.72 -7.36 8.72
C HIS A 72 -2.53 -7.05 7.46
N ILE A 73 -1.85 -6.66 6.37
CA ILE A 73 -2.51 -6.34 5.10
C ILE A 73 -3.24 -7.57 4.54
N ALA A 74 -2.59 -8.73 4.50
CA ALA A 74 -3.13 -9.93 3.88
C ALA A 74 -4.27 -10.56 4.68
N GLN A 75 -4.26 -10.41 6.01
CA GLN A 75 -5.33 -10.90 6.87
C GLN A 75 -6.51 -9.91 7.00
N HIS A 76 -6.36 -8.66 6.57
CA HIS A 76 -7.42 -7.67 6.70
C HIS A 76 -8.59 -7.99 5.73
N PRO A 77 -9.81 -8.24 6.25
CA PRO A 77 -10.95 -8.55 5.39
C PRO A 77 -11.25 -7.42 4.40
N GLY A 78 -11.68 -7.77 3.19
CA GLY A 78 -12.04 -6.79 2.16
C GLY A 78 -10.86 -6.13 1.45
N VAL A 79 -9.62 -6.49 1.76
CA VAL A 79 -8.44 -6.05 1.00
C VAL A 79 -8.26 -6.91 -0.25
N TRP A 80 -8.10 -6.27 -1.39
CA TRP A 80 -7.74 -6.92 -2.65
C TRP A 80 -6.22 -6.79 -2.86
N LEU A 81 -5.50 -7.89 -2.66
CA LEU A 81 -4.07 -7.98 -3.01
C LEU A 81 -3.95 -8.08 -4.53
N THR A 82 -3.37 -7.07 -5.16
CA THR A 82 -3.42 -6.89 -6.61
C THR A 82 -2.22 -6.13 -7.14
N THR A 83 -2.06 -6.13 -8.45
CA THR A 83 -1.09 -5.30 -9.17
C THR A 83 -1.72 -3.99 -9.69
N SER A 84 -0.88 -3.01 -10.03
CA SER A 84 -1.33 -1.76 -10.66
C SER A 84 -2.03 -1.99 -12.00
N ASP A 85 -1.58 -3.00 -12.75
CA ASP A 85 -2.15 -3.33 -14.07
C ASP A 85 -3.58 -3.85 -13.90
N GLU A 86 -3.80 -4.75 -12.94
CA GLU A 86 -5.14 -5.25 -12.61
C GLU A 86 -6.08 -4.15 -12.08
N ILE A 87 -5.56 -3.18 -11.32
CA ILE A 87 -6.34 -2.00 -10.91
C ILE A 87 -6.75 -1.19 -12.13
N ALA A 88 -5.81 -0.89 -13.04
CA ALA A 88 -6.07 -0.12 -14.25
C ALA A 88 -7.09 -0.83 -15.15
N GLU A 89 -6.96 -2.15 -15.32
CA GLU A 89 -7.91 -2.96 -16.07
C GLU A 89 -9.29 -3.00 -15.40
N HIS A 90 -9.36 -3.15 -14.07
CA HIS A 90 -10.62 -3.12 -13.34
C HIS A 90 -11.33 -1.78 -13.56
N TYR A 91 -10.61 -0.67 -13.40
CA TYR A 91 -11.13 0.67 -13.63
C TYR A 91 -11.63 0.85 -15.07
N ALA A 92 -10.84 0.44 -16.07
CA ALA A 92 -11.24 0.51 -17.47
C ALA A 92 -12.54 -0.28 -17.73
N ARG A 93 -12.68 -1.49 -17.17
CA ARG A 93 -13.89 -2.30 -17.34
C ARG A 93 -15.13 -1.70 -16.67
N THR A 94 -14.98 -1.10 -15.49
CA THR A 94 -16.12 -0.54 -14.74
C THR A 94 -16.55 0.83 -15.24
N THR A 95 -15.66 1.60 -15.88
CA THR A 95 -15.95 2.95 -16.37
C THR A 95 -16.19 3.07 -17.87
N ALA A 96 -15.90 2.03 -18.68
CA ALA A 96 -16.07 2.03 -20.14
C ALA A 96 -17.51 2.26 -20.67
N GLY A 97 -18.50 2.49 -19.81
CA GLY A 97 -19.88 2.86 -20.18
C GLY A 97 -20.40 4.17 -19.55
N GLN A 98 -19.58 4.90 -18.79
CA GLN A 98 -20.00 6.16 -18.15
C GLN A 98 -19.44 7.35 -18.93
N PRO A 99 -20.28 8.30 -19.41
CA PRO A 99 -19.79 9.52 -20.03
C PRO A 99 -19.00 10.34 -19.01
N ALA A 100 -17.92 10.96 -19.48
CA ALA A 100 -17.07 11.87 -18.71
C ALA A 100 -17.83 13.11 -18.22
#